data_AF-A0A7Z9L7Y1-F1
#
_entry.id   AF-A0A7Z9L7Y1-F1
#
_cell.length_a   1.000
_cell.length_b   1.000
_cell.length_c   1.000
_cell.angle_alpha   90.00
_cell.angle_beta   90.00
_cell.angle_gamma   90.00
#
_symmetry.space_group_name_H-M   'P 1'
#
loop_
_entity.id
_entity.type
_entity.pdbx_description
1 polymer ?
#
loop_
_entity_poly.entity_id
_entity_poly.type
_entity_poly.pdbx_seq_one_letter_code
_entity_poly.pdbx_strand_id
1 'polypeptide(L)' 'MRQLTSLTNDEYARRFTAYLFTQGIDTQLEQDGDQWLIWVREEDSLEPARELYQQFQTEPDHERYQGAVQAATTMQR' A
#
# COMPACT_ATOMS: atom_id res chain seq x y z
N MET A 1 -9.48 -1.35 11.88
CA MET A 1 -9.18 -1.59 10.45
C MET A 1 -10.16 -0.79 9.60
N ARG A 2 -9.64 0.03 8.70
CA ARG A 2 -10.40 0.82 7.72
C ARG A 2 -9.85 0.56 6.33
N GLN A 3 -10.73 0.44 5.34
CA GLN A 3 -10.31 0.31 3.95
C GLN A 3 -9.78 1.66 3.46
N LEU A 4 -8.56 1.66 2.92
CA LEU A 4 -7.94 2.84 2.33
C LEU A 4 -8.32 2.97 0.85
N THR A 5 -8.08 1.91 0.07
CA THR A 5 -8.29 1.88 -1.37
C THR A 5 -8.34 0.43 -1.87
N SER A 6 -8.72 0.25 -3.14
CA SER A 6 -8.58 -0.99 -3.88
C SER A 6 -7.83 -0.75 -5.19
N LEU A 7 -7.01 -1.73 -5.60
CA LEU A 7 -6.22 -1.69 -6.81
C LEU A 7 -6.41 -2.98 -7.61
N THR A 8 -6.58 -2.88 -8.93
CA THR A 8 -6.67 -4.06 -9.81
C THR A 8 -5.31 -4.63 -10.22
N ASN A 9 -4.24 -3.83 -10.04
CA ASN A 9 -2.89 -4.25 -10.37
C ASN A 9 -2.17 -4.74 -9.10
N ASP A 10 -1.83 -6.03 -9.08
CA ASP A 10 -1.07 -6.69 -8.01
C ASP A 10 0.26 -5.99 -7.70
N GLU A 11 1.01 -5.60 -8.73
CA GLU A 11 2.33 -4.98 -8.56
C GLU A 11 2.20 -3.64 -7.83
N TYR A 12 1.23 -2.82 -8.26
CA TYR A 12 0.97 -1.53 -7.62
C TYR A 12 0.43 -1.68 -6.20
N ALA A 13 -0.42 -2.67 -5.96
CA ALA A 13 -0.95 -2.94 -4.64
C ALA A 13 0.17 -3.34 -3.66
N ARG A 14 1.02 -4.30 -4.04
CA ARG A 14 2.19 -4.70 -3.26
C ARG A 14 3.15 -3.54 -3.03
N ARG A 15 3.45 -2.77 -4.08
CA ARG A 15 4.38 -1.64 -4.03
C ARG A 15 3.88 -0.55 -3.09
N PHE A 16 2.60 -0.21 -3.16
CA PHE A 16 2.02 0.81 -2.30
C PHE A 16 1.91 0.33 -0.85
N THR A 17 1.48 -0.90 -0.58
CA THR A 17 1.48 -1.49 0.76
C THR A 17 2.89 -1.50 1.38
N ALA A 18 3.90 -1.89 0.60
CA ALA A 18 5.28 -1.87 1.03
C ALA A 18 5.74 -0.46 1.41
N TYR A 19 5.36 0.53 0.60
CA TYR A 19 5.68 1.93 0.88
C TYR A 19 5.02 2.42 2.17
N LEU A 20 3.74 2.12 2.39
CA LEU A 20 3.05 2.49 3.64
C LEU A 20 3.77 1.91 4.87
N PHE A 21 4.27 0.67 4.77
CA PHE A 21 5.08 0.06 5.83
C PHE A 21 6.37 0.86 6.11
N THR A 22 7.07 1.33 5.07
CA THR A 22 8.27 2.20 5.26
C THR A 22 7.94 3.54 5.93
N GLN A 23 6.71 4.02 5.82
CA GLN A 23 6.22 5.22 6.49
C GLN A 23 5.72 4.94 7.93
N GLY A 24 5.86 3.70 8.41
CA GLY A 24 5.39 3.29 9.74
C GLY A 24 3.88 3.05 9.81
N ILE A 25 3.20 2.97 8.67
CA ILE A 25 1.75 2.75 8.60
C ILE A 25 1.49 1.25 8.47
N ASP A 26 0.96 0.65 9.53
CA ASP A 26 0.58 -0.78 9.52
C ASP A 26 -0.63 -0.99 8.61
N THR A 27 -0.38 -1.72 7.52
CA THR A 27 -1.38 -2.02 6.50
C THR A 27 -1.43 -3.51 6.19
N GLN A 28 -2.61 -3.94 5.77
CA GLN A 28 -2.88 -5.30 5.34
C GLN A 28 -3.37 -5.28 3.90
N LEU A 29 -2.72 -6.08 3.07
CA LEU A 29 -3.11 -6.31 1.67
C LEU A 29 -3.95 -7.58 1.61
N GLU A 30 -5.14 -7.48 1.03
CA GLU A 30 -6.09 -8.58 0.90
C GLU A 30 -6.55 -8.70 -0.56
N GLN A 31 -6.65 -9.92 -1.08
CA GLN A 31 -7.15 -10.16 -2.42
C GLN A 31 -8.65 -10.45 -2.37
N ASP A 32 -9.44 -9.66 -3.10
CA ASP A 32 -10.87 -9.84 -3.29
C ASP A 32 -11.18 -9.95 -4.78
N GLY A 33 -11.30 -11.19 -5.26
CA GLY A 33 -11.43 -11.51 -6.68
C GLY A 33 -10.24 -11.01 -7.50
N ASP A 34 -10.51 -10.13 -8.46
CA ASP A 34 -9.51 -9.49 -9.34
C ASP A 34 -8.97 -8.16 -8.77
N GLN A 35 -9.33 -7.83 -7.53
CA GLN A 35 -8.89 -6.61 -6.86
C GLN A 35 -8.09 -6.92 -5.60
N TRP A 36 -7.26 -5.94 -5.25
CA TRP A 36 -6.44 -5.94 -4.06
C TRP A 36 -6.90 -4.81 -3.15
N LEU A 37 -7.46 -5.17 -2.01
CA LEU A 37 -7.90 -4.26 -0.97
C LEU A 37 -6.74 -3.94 -0.04
N ILE A 38 -6.52 -2.65 0.19
CA ILE A 38 -5.52 -2.18 1.13
C ILE A 38 -6.24 -1.63 2.36
N TRP A 39 -5.97 -2.26 3.49
CA TRP A 39 -6.56 -1.95 4.78
C TRP A 39 -5.51 -1.30 5.68
N VAL A 40 -5.89 -0.26 6.41
CA VAL A 40 -5.05 0.36 7.44
C VAL A 40 -5.57 -0.08 8.80
N ARG A 41 -4.66 -0.47 9.72
CA ARG A 41 -5.08 -0.93 11.06
C ARG A 41 -5.62 0.21 11.91
N GLU A 42 -4.82 1.28 12.00
CA GLU A 42 -5.04 2.50 12.79
C GLU A 42 -5.91 3.50 12.01
N GLU A 43 -6.99 4.02 12.62
CA GLU A 43 -7.84 5.03 11.97
C GLU A 43 -7.11 6.37 11.80
N ASP A 44 -6.25 6.74 12.76
CA ASP A 44 -5.44 7.96 12.71
C ASP A 44 -4.41 7.93 11.57
N SER A 45 -4.04 6.74 11.10
CA SER A 45 -3.14 6.57 9.95
C SER A 45 -3.87 6.61 8.61
N LEU A 46 -5.22 6.68 8.61
CA LEU A 46 -6.00 6.65 7.38
C LEU A 46 -5.82 7.92 6.54
N GLU A 47 -5.85 9.10 7.16
CA GLU A 47 -5.60 10.38 6.47
C GLU A 47 -4.22 10.44 5.81
N PRO A 48 -3.10 10.24 6.53
CA PRO A 48 -1.78 10.28 5.91
C PRO A 48 -1.61 9.19 4.83
N ALA A 49 -2.17 7.99 5.03
CA ALA A 49 -2.14 6.96 4.00
C ALA A 49 -2.91 7.38 2.72
N ARG A 50 -3.98 8.17 2.86
CA ARG A 50 -4.76 8.71 1.73
C ARG A 50 -3.99 9.75 0.95
N GLU A 51 -3.26 10.63 1.62
CA GLU A 51 -2.38 11.61 0.97
C GLU A 51 -1.25 10.91 0.21
N LEU A 52 -0.63 9.90 0.81
CA LEU A 52 0.38 9.08 0.15
C LEU A 52 -0.19 8.33 -1.05
N TYR A 53 -1.45 7.88 -0.98
CA TYR A 53 -2.13 7.24 -2.11
C TYR A 53 -2.37 8.22 -3.27
N GLN A 54 -2.74 9.47 -2.99
CA GLN A 54 -2.87 10.49 -4.04
C GLN A 54 -1.54 10.73 -4.75
N GLN A 55 -0.44 10.83 -3.99
CA GLN A 55 0.90 10.97 -4.56
C GLN A 55 1.38 9.72 -5.32
N PHE A 56 0.95 8.53 -4.89
CA PHE A 56 1.25 7.29 -5.58
C PHE A 56 0.52 7.21 -6.93
N GLN A 57 -0.74 7.66 -6.99
CA GLN A 57 -1.51 7.68 -8.24
C GLN A 57 -0.92 8.61 -9.30
N THR A 58 -0.26 9.71 -8.89
CA THR A 58 0.38 10.62 -9.84
C THR A 58 1.65 10.02 -10.44
N GLU A 59 2.45 9.30 -9.65
CA GLU A 59 3.75 8.76 -10.09
C GLU A 59 4.05 7.37 -9.48
N PRO A 60 3.35 6.30 -9.86
CA PRO A 60 3.48 4.98 -9.23
C PRO A 60 4.83 4.29 -9.48
N ASP A 61 5.59 4.75 -10.48
CA ASP A 61 6.92 4.23 -10.86
C ASP A 61 8.09 5.03 -10.31
N HIS A 62 7.82 6.02 -9.45
CA HIS A 62 8.85 6.83 -8.82
C HIS A 62 9.82 5.95 -8.01
N GLU A 63 11.12 6.27 -8.06
CA GLU A 63 12.21 5.49 -7.45
C GLU A 63 12.01 5.20 -5.95
N ARG A 64 11.36 6.14 -5.24
CA ARG A 64 10.96 6.02 -3.82
C ARG A 64 10.14 4.76 -3.50
N TYR A 65 9.43 4.23 -4.49
CA TYR A 65 8.60 3.03 -4.35
C TYR A 65 9.32 1.74 -4.75
N GLN A 66 10.36 1.83 -5.59
CA GLN A 66 11.11 0.68 -6.09
C GLN A 66 11.90 -0.01 -4.96
N GLY A 67 12.45 0.76 -4.03
CA GLY A 67 13.13 0.23 -2.84
C GLY A 67 12.20 -0.45 -1.83
N ALA A 68 10.93 -0.03 -1.79
CA ALA A 68 9.96 -0.56 -0.82
C ALA A 68 9.56 -2.01 -1.14
N VAL A 69 9.38 -2.37 -2.42
CA VAL A 69 8.99 -3.72 -2.86
C VAL A 69 9.96 -4.81 -2.38
N GLN A 70 11.25 -4.48 -2.32
CA GLN A 70 12.30 -5.39 -1.84
C GLN A 70 12.12 -5.73 -0.35
N ALA A 71 11.63 -4.79 0.46
CA ALA A 71 11.41 -4.99 1.89
C ALA A 71 10.16 -5.85 2.19
N ALA A 72 9.09 -5.69 1.39
CA ALA A 72 7.82 -6.38 1.62
C ALA A 72 7.77 -7.84 1.15
N THR A 73 8.69 -8.27 0.26
CA THR A 73 8.75 -9.66 -0.24
C THR A 73 8.97 -10.69 0.90
N THR A 74 9.44 -10.24 2.06
CA THR A 74 9.63 -11.08 3.26
C THR A 74 8.37 -11.21 4.12
N MET A 75 7.37 -10.34 3.97
CA MET A 75 6.21 -10.27 4.90
C MET A 75 5.02 -11.17 4.52
N GLN A 76 5.06 -11.87 3.37
CA GLN A 76 3.98 -12.75 2.89
C GLN A 76 4.24 -14.26 3.07
N ARG A 77 5.15 -14.66 3.99
CA ARG A 77 5.35 -16.09 4.33
C ARG A 77 4.60 -16.49 5.58
#